data_AF-A0A381WZ20-F1
#
_entry.id   AF-A0A381WZ20-F1
#
_cell.length_a   1.000
_cell.length_b   1.000
_cell.length_c   1.000
_cell.angle_alpha   90.00
_cell.angle_beta   90.00
_cell.angle_gamma   90.00
#
_symmetry.space_group_name_H-M   'P 1'
#
loop_
_entity.id
_entity.type
_entity.pdbx_description
1 polymer ?
#
loop_
_entity_poly.entity_id
_entity_poly.type
_entity_poly.pdbx_seq_one_letter_code
_entity_poly.pdbx_strand_id
1 'polypeptide(L)'
;MNIVWFLKQKNMNKLKTLMLNHPLVSIAIILPFSLVFVFAILGIIFNLILPILIAVWLSGWIYTGVVGRPIRQYVYEPFWFIRL
;
A
#
# COMPACT_ATOMS: atom_id res chain seq x y z
N MET A 1 32.71 28.83 -6.12
CA MET A 1 31.27 28.73 -5.83
C MET A 1 30.51 28.95 -7.14
N ASN A 2 29.73 27.99 -7.62
CA ASN A 2 29.06 28.10 -8.92
C ASN A 2 27.74 28.90 -8.79
N ILE A 3 27.52 29.90 -9.65
CA ILE A 3 26.33 30.76 -9.65
C ILE A 3 25.03 29.96 -9.75
N VAL A 4 25.04 28.83 -10.46
CA VAL A 4 23.88 27.92 -10.59
C VAL A 4 23.47 27.34 -9.23
N TRP A 5 24.45 26.96 -8.40
CA TRP A 5 24.20 26.43 -7.05
C TRP A 5 23.63 27.50 -6.12
N PHE A 6 24.16 28.72 -6.20
CA PHE A 6 23.67 29.85 -5.40
C PHE A 6 22.22 30.23 -5.74
N LEU A 7 21.87 30.25 -7.03
CA LEU A 7 20.51 30.53 -7.49
C LEU A 7 19.53 29.41 -7.08
N LYS A 8 19.96 28.15 -7.16
CA LYS A 8 19.18 26.99 -6.70
C LYS A 8 18.86 27.10 -5.21
N GLN A 9 19.85 27.45 -4.38
CA GLN A 9 19.67 27.65 -2.94
C GLN A 9 18.67 28.77 -2.64
N LYS A 10 18.81 29.92 -3.32
CA LYS A 10 17.93 31.09 -3.16
C LYS A 10 16.48 30.78 -3.53
N ASN A 11 16.24 29.98 -4.58
CA ASN A 11 14.89 29.57 -4.98
C ASN A 11 14.27 28.55 -4.02
N MET A 12 15.03 27.56 -3.55
CA MET A 12 14.54 26.57 -2.58
C MET A 12 14.12 27.22 -1.26
N ASN A 13 14.86 28.25 -0.83
CA ASN A 13 14.53 28.99 0.38
C ASN A 13 13.22 29.79 0.23
N LYS A 14 12.97 30.40 -0.93
CA LYS A 14 11.71 31.13 -1.20
C LYS A 14 10.48 30.22 -1.24
N LEU A 15 10.57 29.08 -1.91
CA LEU A 15 9.48 28.10 -1.95
C LEU A 15 9.16 27.59 -0.54
N LYS A 16 10.20 27.26 0.23
CA LYS A 16 10.04 26.81 1.62
C LYS A 16 9.40 27.89 2.50
N THR A 17 9.83 29.14 2.36
CA THR A 17 9.22 30.27 3.09
C THR A 17 7.75 30.49 2.68
N LEU A 18 7.42 30.36 1.40
CA LEU A 18 6.03 30.46 0.93
C LEU A 18 5.16 29.34 1.51
N MET A 19 5.70 28.12 1.57
CA MET A 19 4.99 26.97 2.15
C MET A 19 4.77 27.12 3.65
N LEU A 20 5.73 27.69 4.38
CA LEU A 20 5.62 27.94 5.81
C LEU A 20 4.68 29.12 6.13
N ASN A 21 4.62 30.13 5.26
CA ASN A 21 3.73 31.28 5.43
C ASN A 21 2.26 30.96 5.09
N HIS A 22 2.03 30.05 4.12
CA HIS A 22 0.69 29.63 3.70
C HIS A 22 0.57 28.10 3.68
N PRO A 23 0.55 27.45 4.86
CA PRO A 23 0.57 25.99 4.97
C PRO A 23 -0.67 25.33 4.35
N LEU A 24 -1.86 25.91 4.55
CA LEU A 24 -3.11 25.36 4.00
C LEU A 24 -3.15 25.38 2.46
N VAL A 25 -2.70 26.47 1.85
CA VAL A 25 -2.64 26.60 0.38
C VAL A 25 -1.64 25.60 -0.20
N SER A 26 -0.51 25.42 0.46
CA SER A 26 0.52 24.47 0.05
C SER A 26 0.04 23.02 0.14
N ILE A 27 -0.67 22.68 1.22
CA ILE A 27 -1.31 21.37 1.37
C ILE A 27 -2.36 21.18 0.27
N ALA A 28 -3.23 22.16 0.02
CA ALA A 28 -4.25 22.05 -1.01
C ALA A 28 -3.68 21.81 -2.42
N ILE A 29 -2.53 22.40 -2.74
CA ILE A 29 -1.84 22.19 -4.01
C ILE A 29 -1.21 20.79 -4.10
N ILE A 30 -0.64 20.28 -3.01
CA ILE A 30 0.04 18.97 -2.98
C ILE A 30 -0.98 17.82 -2.89
N LEU A 31 -2.11 18.06 -2.23
CA LEU A 31 -3.15 17.09 -1.94
C LEU A 31 -3.59 16.26 -3.15
N PRO A 32 -3.96 16.82 -4.33
CA PRO A 32 -4.40 16.00 -5.46
C PRO A 32 -3.35 14.98 -5.91
N PHE A 33 -2.05 15.31 -5.85
CA PHE A 33 -0.98 14.39 -6.22
C PHE A 33 -0.82 13.27 -5.19
N SER A 34 -0.83 13.62 -3.90
CA SER A 34 -0.81 12.64 -2.82
C SER A 34 -2.02 11.71 -2.87
N LEU A 35 -3.18 12.24 -3.27
CA LEU A 35 -4.44 11.52 -3.33
C LEU A 35 -4.43 10.48 -4.46
N VAL A 36 -3.93 10.83 -5.65
CA VAL A 36 -3.70 9.88 -6.74
C VAL A 36 -2.75 8.76 -6.31
N PHE A 37 -1.67 9.10 -5.60
CA PHE A 37 -0.70 8.11 -5.12
C PHE A 37 -1.31 7.12 -4.13
N VAL A 38 -2.09 7.61 -3.16
CA VAL A 38 -2.81 6.76 -2.21
C VAL A 38 -3.79 5.84 -2.93
N PHE A 39 -4.57 6.35 -3.88
CA PHE A 39 -5.50 5.51 -4.64
C PHE A 39 -4.80 4.45 -5.49
N ALA A 40 -3.63 4.75 -6.06
CA ALA A 40 -2.86 3.76 -6.79
C ALA A 40 -2.45 2.58 -5.90
N ILE A 41 -1.94 2.86 -4.69
CA ILE A 41 -1.57 1.83 -3.72
C ILE A 41 -2.80 1.04 -3.26
N LEU A 42 -3.88 1.72 -2.89
CA LEU A 42 -5.13 1.05 -2.51
C LEU A 42 -5.68 0.18 -3.64
N GLY A 43 -5.60 0.65 -4.89
CA GLY A 43 -5.98 -0.12 -6.06
C GLY A 43 -5.22 -1.43 -6.18
N ILE A 44 -3.91 -1.44 -5.93
CA ILE A 44 -3.11 -2.68 -5.90
C ILE A 44 -3.58 -3.59 -4.76
N ILE A 45 -3.83 -3.04 -3.58
CA ILE A 45 -4.29 -3.83 -2.44
C ILE A 45 -5.64 -4.49 -2.73
N PHE A 46 -6.62 -3.71 -3.20
CA PHE A 46 -7.99 -4.21 -3.41
C PHE A 46 -8.15 -5.04 -4.68
N ASN A 47 -7.42 -4.76 -5.76
CA ASN A 47 -7.58 -5.48 -7.02
C ASN A 47 -6.65 -6.69 -7.16
N LEU A 48 -5.56 -6.76 -6.39
CA LEU A 48 -4.61 -7.86 -6.49
C LEU A 48 -4.46 -8.63 -5.17
N ILE A 49 -4.09 -7.94 -4.09
CA ILE A 49 -3.78 -8.61 -2.81
C ILE A 49 -5.04 -9.24 -2.21
N LEU A 50 -6.14 -8.49 -2.14
CA LEU A 50 -7.37 -8.95 -1.52
C LEU A 50 -7.99 -10.16 -2.25
N PRO A 51 -8.09 -10.18 -3.60
CA PRO A 51 -8.57 -11.35 -4.34
C PRO A 51 -7.70 -12.59 -4.13
N ILE A 52 -6.37 -12.44 -4.13
CA ILE A 52 -5.45 -13.55 -3.87
C ILE A 52 -5.67 -14.12 -2.47
N LEU A 53 -5.79 -13.26 -1.45
CA LEU A 53 -6.02 -13.69 -0.08
C LEU A 53 -7.34 -14.46 0.05
N ILE A 54 -8.41 -13.96 -0.57
CA ILE A 54 -9.71 -14.62 -0.61
C ILE A 54 -9.62 -15.96 -1.33
N ALA A 55 -8.92 -16.03 -2.46
CA ALA A 55 -8.74 -17.28 -3.22
C ALA A 55 -7.99 -18.33 -2.40
N VAL A 56 -6.92 -17.94 -1.70
CA VAL A 56 -6.18 -18.83 -0.80
C VAL A 56 -7.07 -19.31 0.34
N TRP A 57 -7.81 -18.41 0.98
CA TRP A 57 -8.74 -18.79 2.04
C TRP A 57 -9.80 -19.78 1.53
N LEU A 58 -10.46 -19.46 0.41
CA LEU A 58 -11.50 -20.31 -0.20
C LEU A 58 -10.96 -21.66 -0.64
N SER A 59 -9.72 -21.72 -1.14
CA SER A 59 -9.07 -22.98 -1.49
C SER A 59 -8.93 -23.93 -0.31
N GLY A 60 -8.74 -23.42 0.92
CA GLY A 60 -8.75 -24.23 2.13
C GLY A 60 -10.10 -24.91 2.40
N TRP A 61 -11.21 -24.19 2.17
CA TRP A 61 -12.56 -24.74 2.27
C TRP A 61 -12.83 -25.79 1.19
N ILE A 62 -12.42 -25.52 -0.05
CA ILE A 62 -12.59 -26.47 -1.16
C ILE A 62 -11.78 -27.74 -0.89
N TYR A 63 -10.51 -27.62 -0.48
CA TYR A 63 -9.64 -28.74 -0.16
C TYR A 63 -10.19 -29.61 0.97
N THR A 64 -10.64 -29.00 2.07
CA THR A 64 -11.24 -29.72 3.19
C THR A 64 -12.54 -30.43 2.80
N GLY A 65 -13.37 -29.79 1.97
CA GLY A 65 -14.58 -30.39 1.40
C GLY A 65 -14.30 -31.61 0.51
N VAL A 66 -13.28 -31.53 -0.35
CA VAL A 66 -12.90 -32.62 -1.28
C VAL A 66 -12.26 -33.81 -0.56
N VAL A 67 -11.38 -33.56 0.41
CA VAL A 67 -10.66 -34.63 1.15
C VAL A 67 -11.55 -35.26 2.24
N GLY A 68 -12.73 -34.69 2.50
CA GLY A 68 -13.67 -35.22 3.50
C GLY A 68 -13.16 -35.09 4.94
N ARG A 69 -12.19 -34.20 5.20
CA ARG A 69 -11.62 -33.95 6.53
C ARG A 69 -12.42 -32.85 7.22
N PRO A 70 -12.70 -32.95 8.53
CA PRO A 70 -13.43 -31.92 9.26
C PRO A 70 -12.66 -30.59 9.22
N ILE A 71 -13.36 -29.48 8.95
CA ILE A 71 -12.82 -28.11 8.89
C ILE A 71 -11.95 -27.77 10.12
N ARG A 72 -12.27 -28.41 11.26
CA ARG A 72 -11.56 -28.33 12.53
C ARG A 72 -10.07 -28.65 12.41
N GLN A 73 -9.68 -29.66 11.62
CA GLN A 73 -8.27 -30.01 11.44
C GLN A 73 -7.47 -28.96 10.66
N TYR A 74 -8.10 -28.24 9.72
CA TYR A 74 -7.43 -27.16 8.99
C TYR A 74 -7.16 -25.94 9.88
N VAL A 75 -8.01 -25.69 10.88
CA VAL A 75 -7.84 -24.59 11.85
C VAL A 75 -6.79 -24.92 12.91
N TYR A 76 -6.70 -26.18 13.36
CA TYR A 76 -5.74 -26.58 14.40
C TYR A 76 -4.38 -27.02 13.85
N GLU A 77 -4.30 -27.50 12.60
CA GLU A 77 -3.05 -27.92 11.94
C GLU A 77 -2.96 -27.43 10.47
N PRO A 78 -2.89 -26.10 10.25
CA PRO A 78 -2.95 -25.49 8.91
C PRO A 78 -1.78 -25.85 7.97
N PHE A 79 -0.75 -26.54 8.45
CA PHE A 79 0.45 -26.94 7.68
C PHE A 79 0.75 -28.44 7.75
N TRP A 80 -0.27 -29.28 8.01
CA TRP A 80 -0.10 -30.73 8.12
C TRP A 80 0.55 -31.38 6.87
N PHE A 81 0.38 -30.76 5.71
CA PHE A 81 0.94 -31.18 4.41
C PHE A 81 2.44 -30.94 4.25
N ILE A 82 3.11 -30.24 5.17
CA ILE A 82 4.57 -29.99 5.13
C ILE A 82 5.36 -31.13 5.79
N ARG A 83 4.68 -32.06 6.50
CA ARG A 83 5.34 -33.20 7.18
C ARG A 83 5.59 -34.41 6.26
N LEU A 84 5.40 -34.29 4.96
CA LEU A 84 5.68 -35.34 3.96
C LEU A 84 7.11 -35.24 3.44
#